data_AF-A0A1W9SET7-F1
#
_entry.id   AF-A0A1W9SET7-F1
#
_cell.length_a   1.000
_cell.length_b   1.000
_cell.length_c   1.000
_cell.angle_alpha   90.00
_cell.angle_beta   90.00
_cell.angle_gamma   90.00
#
_symmetry.space_group_name_H-M   'P 1'
#
loop_
_entity.id
_entity.type
_entity.pdbx_description
1 polymer ?
#
loop_
_entity_poly.entity_id
_entity_poly.type
_entity_poly.pdbx_seq_one_letter_code
_entity_poly.pdbx_strand_id
1 'polypeptide(L)'
;MEKKTKKQHRLKAIANQIRRLQKRMDKLQKISKQFSWYRLIIFLFILFIGIPIFWVNHQLSYAVIGAALIIFSVVAYLHRKIESSLNRHKIYLEIKKSHIARMELNWEKIPSAADLAADELHPFEVDLDISGEKSLHQLIDMSVSVSGSFRLKSWLLDVAPRLQTIIKRQNLIREISPLIRFRDKLLLAFNLVSKNRLDDERLMNWLQRLNPDKNLKLVLIFSALVAGLNWVFLASYFLFQLPIYFLVISLAVYLVIYFWNHKYYSGNFEESEFLIEEMKKYRTVFSYLEKYPYKKNKSLQELTKLFRVKKSNPSMEIRKLNFVVIAIGLRMNLVTGFFLNAALPWDFLFAFQLNRCKLKFKEKFPRWLDKIFDLEALISLANFAYLNPEYNFPELNENNSSEYIFKAEKLGHPLIPFEQKICNDFSAKKTSEIYLFG
;
A
#
# COMPACT_ATOMS: atom_id res chain seq x y z
N MET A 1 -14.88 -36.09 28.23
CA MET A 1 -14.04 -34.94 27.81
C MET A 1 -14.04 -34.87 26.29
N GLU A 2 -14.88 -34.03 25.68
CA GLU A 2 -14.86 -33.82 24.22
C GLU A 2 -13.48 -33.32 23.76
N LYS A 3 -12.88 -34.03 22.80
CA LYS A 3 -11.65 -33.56 22.13
C LYS A 3 -11.99 -32.26 21.40
N LYS A 4 -11.48 -31.13 21.91
CA LYS A 4 -11.63 -29.83 21.25
C LYS A 4 -11.13 -29.89 19.81
N THR A 5 -11.94 -29.40 18.88
CA THR A 5 -11.59 -29.38 17.45
C THR A 5 -10.39 -28.48 17.17
N LYS A 6 -9.69 -28.69 16.05
CA LYS A 6 -8.55 -27.84 15.66
C LYS A 6 -9.00 -26.38 15.54
N LYS A 7 -10.23 -26.13 15.07
CA LYS A 7 -10.87 -24.81 15.01
C LYS A 7 -10.96 -24.16 16.39
N GLN A 8 -11.47 -24.85 17.41
CA GLN A 8 -11.56 -24.33 18.78
C GLN A 8 -10.18 -23.98 19.36
N HIS A 9 -9.15 -24.78 19.08
CA HIS A 9 -7.77 -24.46 19.48
C HIS A 9 -7.25 -23.17 18.81
N ARG A 10 -7.50 -22.98 17.50
CA ARG A 10 -7.13 -21.76 16.78
C ARG A 10 -7.89 -20.53 17.31
N LEU A 11 -9.18 -20.67 17.58
CA LEU A 11 -10.02 -19.61 18.15
C LEU A 11 -9.45 -19.14 19.51
N LYS A 12 -9.15 -20.09 20.41
CA LYS A 12 -8.53 -19.78 21.71
C LYS A 12 -7.16 -19.11 21.56
N ALA A 13 -6.37 -19.50 20.55
CA ALA A 13 -5.07 -18.88 20.29
C ALA A 13 -5.23 -17.42 19.83
N ILE A 14 -6.17 -17.14 18.91
CA ILE A 14 -6.45 -15.78 18.42
C ILE A 14 -7.04 -14.90 19.55
N ALA A 15 -7.97 -15.42 20.35
CA ALA A 15 -8.52 -14.71 21.50
C ALA A 15 -7.44 -14.32 22.53
N ASN A 16 -6.47 -15.21 22.78
CA ASN A 16 -5.32 -14.89 23.63
C ASN A 16 -4.41 -13.81 23.03
N GLN A 17 -4.23 -13.79 21.71
CA GLN A 17 -3.49 -12.73 21.04
C GLN A 17 -4.20 -11.38 21.18
N ILE A 18 -5.52 -11.34 20.99
CA ILE A 18 -6.35 -10.13 21.18
C ILE A 18 -6.16 -9.57 22.60
N ARG A 19 -6.29 -10.40 23.63
CA ARG A 19 -6.10 -10.00 25.03
C ARG A 19 -4.69 -9.43 25.29
N ARG A 20 -3.66 -10.02 24.69
CA ARG A 20 -2.27 -9.52 24.79
C ARG A 20 -2.11 -8.17 24.08
N LEU A 21 -2.74 -7.98 22.93
CA LEU A 21 -2.70 -6.73 22.18
C LEU A 21 -3.40 -5.60 22.92
N GLN A 22 -4.60 -5.86 23.47
CA GLN A 22 -5.34 -4.89 24.29
C GLN A 22 -4.51 -4.41 25.48
N LYS A 23 -3.96 -5.35 26.29
CA LYS A 23 -3.09 -4.99 27.42
C LYS A 23 -1.88 -4.14 27.01
N ARG A 24 -1.32 -4.38 25.82
CA ARG A 24 -0.19 -3.59 25.30
C ARG A 24 -0.63 -2.20 24.83
N MET A 25 -1.81 -2.10 24.23
CA MET A 25 -2.40 -0.82 23.84
C MET A 25 -2.71 0.03 25.08
N ASP A 26 -3.28 -0.54 26.13
CA ASP A 26 -3.59 0.19 27.37
C ASP A 26 -2.33 0.79 28.00
N LYS A 27 -1.23 0.02 28.03
CA LYS A 27 0.08 0.50 28.49
C LYS A 27 0.59 1.66 27.62
N LEU A 28 0.55 1.51 26.29
CA LEU A 28 0.99 2.54 25.37
C LEU A 28 0.11 3.81 25.44
N GLN A 29 -1.19 3.68 25.69
CA GLN A 29 -2.10 4.81 25.89
C GLN A 29 -1.77 5.59 27.15
N LYS A 30 -1.46 4.90 28.26
CA LYS A 30 -0.98 5.57 29.50
C LYS A 30 0.30 6.35 29.24
N ILE A 31 1.28 5.76 28.55
CA ILE A 31 2.53 6.44 28.18
C ILE A 31 2.24 7.62 27.25
N SER A 32 1.38 7.46 26.23
CA SER A 32 0.99 8.54 25.33
C SER A 32 0.40 9.75 26.08
N LYS A 33 -0.48 9.51 27.07
CA LYS A 33 -1.05 10.54 27.95
C LYS A 33 0.03 11.27 28.76
N GLN A 34 0.99 10.55 29.35
CA GLN A 34 2.13 11.15 30.08
C GLN A 34 2.95 12.08 29.18
N PHE A 35 3.24 11.66 27.95
CA PHE A 35 3.95 12.51 26.98
C PHE A 35 3.16 13.76 26.57
N SER A 36 1.83 13.67 26.52
CA SER A 36 0.96 14.84 26.31
C SER A 36 1.10 15.85 27.46
N TRP A 37 1.09 15.37 28.70
CA TRP A 37 1.31 16.20 29.90
C TRP A 37 2.71 16.82 29.92
N TYR A 38 3.77 16.08 29.59
CA TYR A 38 5.12 16.65 29.52
C TYR A 38 5.23 17.79 28.51
N ARG A 39 4.58 17.66 27.33
CA ARG A 39 4.53 18.76 26.36
C ARG A 39 3.82 20.00 26.90
N LEU A 40 2.73 19.81 27.63
CA LEU A 40 1.99 20.90 28.26
C LEU A 40 2.86 21.59 29.33
N ILE A 41 3.54 20.82 30.19
CA ILE A 41 4.46 21.36 31.20
C ILE A 41 5.59 22.17 30.54
N ILE A 42 6.21 21.66 29.47
CA ILE A 42 7.26 22.39 28.75
C ILE A 42 6.71 23.69 28.12
N PHE A 43 5.50 23.64 27.57
CA PHE A 43 4.85 24.83 27.02
C PHE A 43 4.60 25.89 28.10
N LEU A 44 4.06 25.48 29.26
CA LEU A 44 3.87 26.37 30.40
C LEU A 44 5.20 26.90 30.96
N PHE A 45 6.26 26.08 30.97
CA PHE A 45 7.60 26.50 31.38
C PHE A 45 8.15 27.60 30.45
N ILE A 46 7.99 27.46 29.13
CA ILE A 46 8.36 28.50 28.17
C ILE A 46 7.56 29.79 28.43
N LEU A 47 6.26 29.67 28.65
CA LEU A 47 5.36 30.81 28.85
C LEU A 47 5.62 31.58 30.15
N PHE A 48 5.76 30.88 31.28
CA PHE A 48 5.85 31.48 32.61
C PHE A 48 7.27 31.71 33.11
N ILE A 49 8.27 31.04 32.54
CA ILE A 49 9.68 31.19 32.97
C ILE A 49 10.53 31.71 31.82
N GLY A 50 10.46 31.08 30.65
CA GLY A 50 11.27 31.47 29.49
C GLY A 50 11.05 32.92 29.02
N ILE A 51 9.79 33.33 28.85
CA ILE A 51 9.42 34.67 28.39
C ILE A 51 9.68 35.75 29.46
N PRO A 52 9.32 35.58 30.75
CA PRO A 52 9.59 36.61 31.76
C PRO A 52 11.09 36.90 31.97
N ILE A 53 11.96 35.90 31.82
CA ILE A 53 13.42 36.09 31.87
C ILE A 53 13.91 37.08 30.80
N PHE A 54 13.19 37.22 29.68
CA PHE A 54 13.56 38.15 28.62
C PHE A 54 13.65 39.60 29.11
N TRP A 55 12.81 39.98 30.09
CA TRP A 55 12.81 41.33 30.66
C TRP A 55 14.02 41.61 31.57
N VAL A 56 14.75 40.56 31.98
CA VAL A 56 15.92 40.67 32.86
C VAL A 56 17.22 40.43 32.07
N ASN A 57 17.26 39.38 31.23
CA ASN A 57 18.43 39.03 30.44
C ASN A 57 18.03 38.32 29.14
N HIS A 58 18.22 39.02 28.01
CA HIS A 58 17.88 38.51 26.69
C HIS A 58 18.67 37.25 26.29
N GLN A 59 19.98 37.21 26.57
CA GLN A 59 20.83 36.07 26.20
C GLN A 59 20.43 34.80 26.95
N LEU A 60 20.15 34.92 28.25
CA LEU A 60 19.73 33.79 29.08
C LEU A 60 18.32 33.31 28.69
N SER A 61 17.40 34.23 28.36
CA SER A 61 16.07 33.89 27.84
C SER A 61 16.16 33.08 26.54
N TYR A 62 16.97 33.52 25.56
CA TYR A 62 17.16 32.78 24.31
C TYR A 62 17.74 31.38 24.54
N ALA A 63 18.71 31.23 25.45
CA ALA A 63 19.28 29.93 25.79
C ALA A 63 18.24 28.99 26.43
N VAL A 64 17.44 29.48 27.38
CA VAL A 64 16.39 28.71 28.06
C VAL A 64 15.28 28.30 27.09
N ILE A 65 14.80 29.23 26.26
CA ILE A 65 13.76 28.94 25.25
C ILE A 65 14.31 27.95 24.21
N GLY A 66 15.54 28.14 23.73
CA GLY A 66 16.19 27.23 22.79
C GLY A 66 16.30 25.81 23.34
N ALA A 67 16.78 25.65 24.58
CA ALA A 67 16.86 24.35 25.25
C ALA A 67 15.46 23.71 25.41
N ALA A 68 14.46 24.48 25.84
CA ALA A 68 13.09 24.00 26.01
C ALA A 68 12.47 23.57 24.67
N LEU A 69 12.73 24.28 23.57
CA LEU A 69 12.27 23.91 22.22
C LEU A 69 12.92 22.61 21.73
N ILE A 70 14.20 22.38 22.03
CA ILE A 70 14.87 21.11 21.71
C ILE A 70 14.23 19.96 22.49
N ILE A 71 14.03 20.13 23.80
CA ILE A 71 13.37 19.11 24.64
C ILE A 71 11.94 18.86 24.15
N PHE A 72 11.17 19.92 23.85
CA PHE A 72 9.83 19.81 23.30
C PHE A 72 9.82 19.01 21.99
N SER A 73 10.77 19.29 21.09
CA SER A 73 10.88 18.60 19.80
C SER A 73 11.18 17.10 19.97
N VAL A 74 12.08 16.74 20.89
CA VAL A 74 12.37 15.34 21.23
C VAL A 74 11.14 14.64 21.82
N VAL A 75 10.46 15.27 22.79
CA VAL A 75 9.24 14.72 23.39
C VAL A 75 8.13 14.56 22.35
N ALA A 76 7.95 15.54 21.47
CA ALA A 76 6.97 15.48 20.39
C ALA A 76 7.30 14.38 19.37
N TYR A 77 8.57 14.14 19.06
CA TYR A 77 9.01 13.05 18.20
C TYR A 77 8.72 11.67 18.84
N LEU A 78 9.07 11.50 20.11
CA LEU A 78 8.79 10.26 20.85
C LEU A 78 7.28 10.00 20.98
N HIS A 79 6.49 11.05 21.25
CA HIS A 79 5.03 10.96 21.29
C HIS A 79 4.45 10.49 19.95
N ARG A 80 4.87 11.08 18.83
CA ARG A 80 4.48 10.65 17.47
C ARG A 80 4.81 9.18 17.21
N LYS A 81 5.96 8.70 17.69
CA LYS A 81 6.35 7.27 17.58
C LYS A 81 5.43 6.35 18.40
N ILE A 82 5.04 6.77 19.61
CA ILE A 82 4.09 6.03 20.45
C ILE A 82 2.71 5.98 19.79
N GLU A 83 2.24 7.10 19.27
CA GLU A 83 0.94 7.21 18.57
C GLU A 83 0.90 6.34 17.31
N SER A 84 1.96 6.37 16.49
CA SER A 84 2.11 5.47 15.34
C SER A 84 2.08 3.99 15.76
N SER A 85 2.74 3.64 16.86
CA SER A 85 2.68 2.29 17.42
C SER A 85 1.27 1.92 17.88
N LEU A 86 0.56 2.83 18.56
CA LEU A 86 -0.83 2.62 18.97
C LEU A 86 -1.75 2.36 17.78
N ASN A 87 -1.67 3.18 16.73
CA ASN A 87 -2.45 3.01 15.51
C ASN A 87 -2.18 1.63 14.87
N ARG A 88 -0.92 1.22 14.80
CA ARG A 88 -0.53 -0.09 14.28
C ARG A 88 -1.10 -1.25 15.11
N HIS A 89 -1.11 -1.15 16.43
CA HIS A 89 -1.70 -2.17 17.29
C HIS A 89 -3.22 -2.20 17.18
N LYS A 90 -3.87 -1.04 17.02
CA LYS A 90 -5.32 -0.93 16.81
C LYS A 90 -5.74 -1.64 15.52
N ILE A 91 -5.07 -1.36 14.40
CA ILE A 91 -5.34 -2.04 13.13
C ILE A 91 -5.12 -3.56 13.25
N TYR A 92 -4.02 -3.96 13.90
CA TYR A 92 -3.74 -5.38 14.09
C TYR A 92 -4.77 -6.09 14.98
N LEU A 93 -5.30 -5.40 15.99
CA LEU A 93 -6.41 -5.87 16.82
C LEU A 93 -7.67 -6.10 15.97
N GLU A 94 -8.04 -5.15 15.10
CA GLU A 94 -9.21 -5.28 14.21
C GLU A 94 -9.06 -6.45 13.22
N ILE A 95 -7.87 -6.66 12.65
CA ILE A 95 -7.59 -7.85 11.81
C ILE A 95 -7.83 -9.14 12.60
N LYS A 96 -7.42 -9.21 13.88
CA LYS A 96 -7.63 -10.41 14.69
C LYS A 96 -9.08 -10.61 15.12
N LYS A 97 -9.81 -9.52 15.40
CA LYS A 97 -11.25 -9.60 15.66
C LYS A 97 -12.01 -10.08 14.43
N SER A 98 -11.67 -9.61 13.24
CA SER A 98 -12.33 -10.07 12.00
C SER A 98 -12.07 -11.55 11.75
N HIS A 99 -10.92 -12.09 12.12
CA HIS A 99 -10.68 -13.54 12.05
C HIS A 99 -11.62 -14.35 12.95
N ILE A 100 -11.86 -13.90 14.19
CA ILE A 100 -12.83 -14.55 15.08
C ILE A 100 -14.23 -14.44 14.49
N ALA A 101 -14.64 -13.26 14.05
CA ALA A 101 -15.95 -13.04 13.43
C ALA A 101 -16.17 -13.97 12.23
N ARG A 102 -15.16 -14.16 11.38
CA ARG A 102 -15.19 -15.11 10.25
C ARG A 102 -15.29 -16.57 10.70
N MET A 103 -14.59 -16.96 11.76
CA MET A 103 -14.67 -18.33 12.28
C MET A 103 -16.04 -18.66 12.87
N GLU A 104 -16.69 -17.66 13.47
CA GLU A 104 -18.01 -17.73 14.12
C GLU A 104 -19.17 -17.37 13.18
N LEU A 105 -18.90 -16.98 11.94
CA LEU A 105 -19.89 -16.44 10.98
C LEU A 105 -20.71 -15.26 11.54
N ASN A 106 -20.08 -14.41 12.35
CA ASN A 106 -20.70 -13.20 12.86
C ASN A 106 -20.67 -12.09 11.79
N TRP A 107 -21.70 -12.08 10.94
CA TRP A 107 -21.81 -11.20 9.77
C TRP A 107 -21.74 -9.71 10.08
N GLU A 108 -22.29 -9.26 11.22
CA GLU A 108 -22.22 -7.84 11.64
C GLU A 108 -20.79 -7.36 11.91
N LYS A 109 -19.90 -8.28 12.32
CA LYS A 109 -18.50 -7.98 12.64
C LYS A 109 -17.53 -8.36 11.52
N ILE A 110 -18.04 -8.93 10.43
CA ILE A 110 -17.26 -9.22 9.23
C ILE A 110 -17.25 -7.97 8.35
N PRO A 111 -16.06 -7.42 8.01
CA PRO A 111 -15.99 -6.30 7.08
C PRO A 111 -16.66 -6.63 5.73
N SER A 112 -17.44 -5.69 5.19
CA SER A 112 -18.06 -5.83 3.86
C SER A 112 -17.01 -5.93 2.75
N ALA A 113 -17.28 -6.73 1.73
CA ALA A 113 -16.48 -6.81 0.50
C ALA A 113 -16.62 -5.53 -0.37
N ALA A 114 -15.76 -5.34 -1.38
CA ALA A 114 -15.76 -4.11 -2.19
C ALA A 114 -16.93 -4.08 -3.17
N ASP A 115 -17.17 -5.24 -3.76
CA ASP A 115 -18.16 -5.47 -4.79
C ASP A 115 -19.10 -6.55 -4.26
N LEU A 116 -20.33 -6.15 -3.99
CA LEU A 116 -21.38 -7.01 -3.47
C LEU A 116 -22.42 -7.35 -4.55
N ALA A 117 -22.37 -6.74 -5.74
CA ALA A 117 -23.40 -6.97 -6.74
C ALA A 117 -23.26 -8.35 -7.36
N ALA A 118 -24.27 -9.20 -7.24
CA ALA A 118 -24.31 -10.47 -7.96
C ALA A 118 -24.68 -10.23 -9.42
N ASP A 119 -24.10 -10.98 -10.35
CA ASP A 119 -24.59 -11.06 -11.72
C ASP A 119 -25.70 -12.11 -11.80
N GLU A 120 -26.94 -11.66 -12.03
CA GLU A 120 -28.11 -12.55 -12.13
C GLU A 120 -28.02 -13.51 -13.33
N LEU A 121 -27.21 -13.18 -14.34
CA LEU A 121 -27.01 -14.03 -15.51
C LEU A 121 -25.94 -15.12 -15.29
N HIS A 122 -25.21 -15.06 -14.18
CA HIS A 122 -24.13 -16.00 -13.92
C HIS A 122 -24.67 -17.39 -13.51
N PRO A 123 -24.17 -18.52 -14.06
CA PRO A 123 -24.79 -19.84 -13.91
C PRO A 123 -24.98 -20.37 -12.49
N PHE A 124 -24.23 -19.87 -11.52
CA PHE A 124 -24.27 -20.35 -10.14
C PHE A 124 -24.00 -19.27 -9.07
N GLU A 125 -23.87 -18.00 -9.45
CA GLU A 125 -23.43 -16.96 -8.49
C GLU A 125 -24.45 -16.73 -7.39
N VAL A 126 -25.72 -16.61 -7.78
CA VAL A 126 -26.85 -16.40 -6.86
C VAL A 126 -27.15 -17.69 -6.10
N ASP A 127 -27.23 -18.83 -6.79
CA ASP A 127 -27.57 -20.13 -6.19
C ASP A 127 -26.60 -20.59 -5.10
N LEU A 128 -25.30 -20.24 -5.22
CA LEU A 128 -24.26 -20.61 -4.27
C LEU A 128 -23.88 -19.47 -3.30
N ASP A 129 -24.65 -18.37 -3.28
CA ASP A 129 -24.39 -17.18 -2.46
C ASP A 129 -22.92 -16.71 -2.57
N ILE A 130 -22.37 -16.66 -3.80
CA ILE A 130 -20.95 -16.33 -4.00
C ILE A 130 -20.70 -14.85 -3.71
N SER A 131 -21.59 -13.97 -4.19
CA SER A 131 -21.53 -12.52 -4.01
C SER A 131 -22.80 -12.02 -3.31
N GLY A 132 -22.80 -10.78 -2.84
CA GLY A 132 -23.91 -10.21 -2.06
C GLY A 132 -23.60 -10.05 -0.57
N GLU A 133 -24.60 -9.60 0.17
CA GLU A 133 -24.53 -9.57 1.64
C GLU A 133 -24.54 -10.99 2.20
N LYS A 134 -23.72 -11.24 3.22
CA LYS A 134 -23.58 -12.55 3.88
C LYS A 134 -23.14 -13.67 2.93
N SER A 135 -22.38 -13.32 1.90
CA SER A 135 -21.89 -14.23 0.85
C SER A 135 -20.55 -14.90 1.17
N LEU A 136 -20.20 -15.91 0.37
CA LEU A 136 -18.89 -16.58 0.42
C LEU A 136 -17.74 -15.61 0.13
N HIS A 137 -17.90 -14.70 -0.84
CA HIS A 137 -16.91 -13.68 -1.13
C HIS A 137 -16.69 -12.76 0.07
N GLN A 138 -17.77 -12.25 0.69
CA GLN A 138 -17.66 -11.46 1.92
C GLN A 138 -16.95 -12.23 3.03
N LEU A 139 -17.21 -13.54 3.18
CA LEU A 139 -16.59 -14.39 4.19
C LEU A 139 -15.08 -14.60 3.98
N ILE A 140 -14.63 -14.68 2.72
CA ILE A 140 -13.23 -14.96 2.38
C ILE A 140 -12.41 -13.67 2.28
N ASP A 141 -13.00 -12.60 1.73
CA ASP A 141 -12.28 -11.39 1.31
C ASP A 141 -11.58 -10.68 2.48
N MET A 142 -10.27 -10.49 2.33
CA MET A 142 -9.41 -9.71 3.23
C MET A 142 -8.63 -8.64 2.45
N SER A 143 -8.98 -8.40 1.19
CA SER A 143 -8.38 -7.37 0.37
C SER A 143 -8.67 -5.96 0.91
N VAL A 144 -7.70 -5.08 0.74
CA VAL A 144 -7.82 -3.65 1.04
C VAL A 144 -8.08 -2.87 -0.25
N SER A 145 -7.58 -3.35 -1.39
CA SER A 145 -7.92 -2.79 -2.69
C SER A 145 -9.30 -3.23 -3.20
N VAL A 146 -9.93 -2.41 -4.03
CA VAL A 146 -11.15 -2.81 -4.76
C VAL A 146 -10.81 -3.90 -5.78
N SER A 147 -9.73 -3.70 -6.55
CA SER A 147 -9.28 -4.63 -7.59
C SER A 147 -8.83 -5.99 -7.05
N GLY A 148 -8.27 -6.05 -5.84
CA GLY A 148 -7.94 -7.31 -5.16
C GLY A 148 -9.18 -8.09 -4.72
N SER A 149 -10.23 -7.39 -4.26
CA SER A 149 -11.53 -7.99 -3.94
C SER A 149 -12.17 -8.55 -5.21
N PHE A 150 -12.17 -7.77 -6.29
CA PHE A 150 -12.68 -8.20 -7.60
C PHE A 150 -11.89 -9.39 -8.15
N ARG A 151 -10.55 -9.39 -8.02
CA ARG A 151 -9.70 -10.53 -8.41
C ARG A 151 -10.15 -11.80 -7.69
N LEU A 152 -10.42 -11.75 -6.39
CA LEU A 152 -10.93 -12.88 -5.64
C LEU A 152 -12.29 -13.34 -6.15
N LYS A 153 -13.24 -12.41 -6.37
CA LYS A 153 -14.57 -12.71 -6.92
C LYS A 153 -14.47 -13.39 -8.29
N SER A 154 -13.65 -12.85 -9.19
CA SER A 154 -13.40 -13.44 -10.52
C SER A 154 -12.84 -14.87 -10.47
N TRP A 155 -12.14 -15.23 -9.39
CA TRP A 155 -11.62 -16.58 -9.22
C TRP A 155 -12.65 -17.55 -8.66
N LEU A 156 -13.67 -17.05 -7.95
CA LEU A 156 -14.78 -17.85 -7.44
C LEU A 156 -15.85 -18.07 -8.52
N LEU A 157 -16.00 -17.12 -9.44
CA LEU A 157 -16.96 -17.14 -10.55
C LEU A 157 -16.38 -17.67 -11.87
N ASP A 158 -15.18 -18.25 -11.86
CA ASP A 158 -14.60 -18.84 -13.07
C ASP A 158 -15.32 -20.15 -13.41
N VAL A 159 -16.13 -20.14 -14.48
CA VAL A 159 -16.93 -21.29 -14.94
C VAL A 159 -16.08 -22.36 -15.63
N ALA A 160 -14.94 -21.99 -16.22
CA ALA A 160 -14.09 -22.90 -16.97
C ALA A 160 -12.60 -22.78 -16.55
N PRO A 161 -12.29 -23.02 -15.27
CA PRO A 161 -10.96 -22.77 -14.73
C PRO A 161 -9.96 -23.78 -15.28
N ARG A 162 -8.80 -23.30 -15.71
CA ARG A 162 -7.72 -24.17 -16.19
C ARG A 162 -7.10 -24.94 -15.03
N LEU A 163 -7.06 -26.27 -15.14
CA LEU A 163 -6.52 -27.18 -14.12
C LEU A 163 -5.14 -26.77 -13.61
N GLN A 164 -4.20 -26.48 -14.52
CA GLN A 164 -2.85 -26.04 -14.14
C GLN A 164 -2.84 -24.76 -13.30
N THR A 165 -3.77 -23.83 -13.55
CA THR A 165 -3.91 -22.58 -12.77
C THR A 165 -4.41 -22.90 -11.37
N ILE A 166 -5.37 -23.82 -11.22
CA ILE A 166 -5.89 -24.25 -9.92
C ILE A 166 -4.78 -24.92 -9.11
N ILE A 167 -4.01 -25.85 -9.70
CA ILE A 167 -2.90 -26.53 -9.03
C ILE A 167 -1.86 -25.53 -8.53
N LYS A 168 -1.44 -24.58 -9.39
CA LYS A 168 -0.51 -23.50 -9.00
C LYS A 168 -1.07 -22.67 -7.85
N ARG A 169 -2.36 -22.31 -7.90
CA ARG A 169 -3.04 -21.55 -6.84
C ARG A 169 -3.12 -22.35 -5.53
N GLN A 170 -3.51 -23.63 -5.57
CA GLN A 170 -3.54 -24.50 -4.39
C GLN A 170 -2.16 -24.62 -3.73
N ASN A 171 -1.10 -24.78 -4.52
CA ASN A 171 0.27 -24.86 -4.00
C ASN A 171 0.68 -23.56 -3.29
N LEU A 172 0.37 -22.40 -3.89
CA LEU A 172 0.58 -21.09 -3.25
C LEU A 172 -0.21 -20.96 -1.94
N ILE A 173 -1.50 -21.32 -1.94
CA ILE A 173 -2.35 -21.23 -0.74
C ILE A 173 -1.81 -22.17 0.35
N ARG A 174 -1.46 -23.42 0.02
CA ARG A 174 -0.86 -24.38 0.98
C ARG A 174 0.45 -23.84 1.57
N GLU A 175 1.29 -23.20 0.76
CA GLU A 175 2.54 -22.59 1.20
C GLU A 175 2.31 -21.36 2.10
N ILE A 176 1.32 -20.51 1.78
CA ILE A 176 1.03 -19.26 2.50
C ILE A 176 0.22 -19.49 3.78
N SER A 177 -0.66 -20.50 3.83
CA SER A 177 -1.57 -20.83 4.94
C SER A 177 -0.90 -21.08 6.31
N PRO A 178 0.32 -21.65 6.44
CA PRO A 178 1.03 -21.71 7.72
C PRO A 178 1.78 -20.42 8.08
N LEU A 179 2.00 -19.49 7.13
CA LEU A 179 2.81 -18.29 7.33
C LEU A 179 2.05 -17.15 7.99
N ILE A 180 1.57 -17.35 9.22
CA ILE A 180 0.73 -16.38 9.97
C ILE A 180 1.38 -15.00 10.01
N ARG A 181 2.67 -14.93 10.36
CA ARG A 181 3.41 -13.65 10.45
C ARG A 181 3.54 -12.93 9.11
N PHE A 182 3.54 -13.67 8.00
CA PHE A 182 3.60 -13.09 6.66
C PHE A 182 2.27 -12.44 6.32
N ARG A 183 1.17 -13.22 6.38
CA ARG A 183 -0.18 -12.74 6.10
C ARG A 183 -0.55 -11.53 6.96
N ASP A 184 -0.36 -11.66 8.27
CA ASP A 184 -0.68 -10.61 9.24
C ASP A 184 0.05 -9.30 8.98
N LYS A 185 1.37 -9.36 8.75
CA LYS A 185 2.18 -8.16 8.52
C LYS A 185 1.86 -7.51 7.18
N LEU A 186 1.50 -8.30 6.19
CA LEU A 186 1.12 -7.82 4.87
C LEU A 186 -0.25 -7.15 4.90
N LEU A 187 -1.26 -7.80 5.49
CA LEU A 187 -2.58 -7.19 5.76
C LEU A 187 -2.44 -5.90 6.57
N LEU A 188 -1.59 -5.91 7.60
CA LEU A 188 -1.29 -4.71 8.38
C LEU A 188 -0.62 -3.62 7.53
N ALA A 189 0.29 -3.97 6.63
CA ALA A 189 0.94 -3.01 5.73
C ALA A 189 -0.07 -2.35 4.78
N PHE A 190 -1.05 -3.10 4.27
CA PHE A 190 -2.14 -2.56 3.45
C PHE A 190 -3.06 -1.65 4.27
N ASN A 191 -3.50 -2.08 5.46
CA ASN A 191 -4.42 -1.31 6.30
C ASN A 191 -3.79 -0.06 6.96
N LEU A 192 -2.46 -0.05 7.15
CA LEU A 192 -1.73 1.14 7.64
C LEU A 192 -1.70 2.29 6.63
N VAL A 193 -1.92 1.94 5.37
CA VAL A 193 -1.64 2.77 4.22
C VAL A 193 -2.89 3.50 3.73
N SER A 194 -4.06 2.90 3.91
CA SER A 194 -5.34 3.55 3.66
C SER A 194 -6.36 3.11 4.71
N LYS A 195 -7.10 4.07 5.26
CA LYS A 195 -8.25 3.78 6.14
C LYS A 195 -9.46 3.29 5.34
N ASN A 196 -9.57 3.74 4.08
CA ASN A 196 -10.60 3.33 3.12
C ASN A 196 -9.98 2.41 2.08
N ARG A 197 -10.81 1.80 1.22
CA ARG A 197 -10.29 0.97 0.11
C ARG A 197 -9.42 1.80 -0.83
N LEU A 198 -8.40 1.17 -1.39
CA LEU A 198 -7.53 1.82 -2.39
C LEU A 198 -8.28 1.89 -3.73
N ASP A 199 -8.37 3.10 -4.29
CA ASP A 199 -8.94 3.36 -5.62
C ASP A 199 -7.83 3.24 -6.67
N ASP A 200 -7.55 2.00 -7.06
CA ASP A 200 -6.52 1.67 -8.05
C ASP A 200 -6.90 2.16 -9.46
N GLU A 201 -8.19 2.28 -9.77
CA GLU A 201 -8.68 2.67 -11.10
C GLU A 201 -8.36 4.12 -11.40
N ARG A 202 -8.63 5.03 -10.45
CA ARG A 202 -8.26 6.44 -10.58
C ARG A 202 -6.76 6.59 -10.83
N LEU A 203 -5.94 5.85 -10.10
CA LEU A 203 -4.49 5.84 -10.25
C LEU A 203 -4.06 5.29 -11.62
N MET A 204 -4.70 4.22 -12.09
CA MET A 204 -4.42 3.60 -13.39
C MET A 204 -4.81 4.51 -14.56
N ASN A 205 -6.02 5.06 -14.53
CA ASN A 205 -6.53 5.98 -15.53
C ASN A 205 -5.64 7.21 -15.65
N TRP A 206 -5.16 7.73 -14.51
CA TRP A 206 -4.22 8.84 -14.51
C TRP A 206 -2.87 8.46 -15.15
N LEU A 207 -2.29 7.29 -14.81
CA LEU A 207 -1.05 6.81 -15.43
C LEU A 207 -1.17 6.64 -16.95
N GLN A 208 -2.36 6.25 -17.44
CA GLN A 208 -2.62 6.09 -18.86
C GLN A 208 -2.69 7.41 -19.62
N ARG A 209 -3.26 8.46 -19.01
CA ARG A 209 -3.36 9.83 -19.57
C ARG A 209 -2.01 10.57 -19.69
N LEU A 210 -0.94 10.03 -19.10
CA LEU A 210 0.39 10.61 -19.19
C LEU A 210 0.92 10.58 -20.63
N ASN A 211 1.05 11.77 -21.21
CA ASN A 211 1.69 12.02 -22.49
C ASN A 211 2.96 12.87 -22.28
N PRO A 212 4.16 12.24 -22.32
CA PRO A 212 5.40 12.96 -22.15
C PRO A 212 5.74 13.76 -23.42
N ASP A 213 5.99 15.05 -23.25
CA ASP A 213 6.43 15.90 -24.36
C ASP A 213 7.86 15.56 -24.78
N LYS A 214 8.00 15.18 -26.06
CA LYS A 214 9.30 14.87 -26.68
C LYS A 214 10.22 16.10 -26.77
N ASN A 215 9.63 17.30 -26.85
CA ASN A 215 10.36 18.57 -27.02
C ASN A 215 11.05 19.06 -25.74
N LEU A 216 10.65 18.54 -24.56
CA LEU A 216 11.23 18.97 -23.28
C LEU A 216 12.73 18.69 -23.18
N LYS A 217 13.22 17.63 -23.83
CA LYS A 217 14.66 17.33 -23.87
C LYS A 217 15.44 18.42 -24.60
N LEU A 218 14.90 18.93 -25.71
CA LEU A 218 15.53 20.00 -26.50
C LEU A 218 15.52 21.32 -25.72
N VAL A 219 14.39 21.66 -25.09
CA VAL A 219 14.28 22.85 -24.23
C VAL A 219 15.25 22.79 -23.06
N LEU A 220 15.44 21.62 -22.44
CA LEU A 220 16.43 21.42 -21.38
C LEU A 220 17.86 21.62 -21.89
N ILE A 221 18.22 21.05 -23.04
CA ILE A 221 19.57 21.22 -23.60
C ILE A 221 19.83 22.69 -23.93
N PHE A 222 18.88 23.36 -24.57
CA PHE A 222 19.02 24.76 -24.95
C PHE A 222 19.10 25.69 -23.73
N SER A 223 18.22 25.50 -22.73
CA SER A 223 18.27 26.26 -21.48
C SER A 223 19.55 25.99 -20.67
N ALA A 224 20.09 24.76 -20.69
CA ALA A 224 21.35 24.43 -20.06
C ALA A 224 22.55 25.10 -20.75
N LEU A 225 22.55 25.17 -22.09
CA LEU A 225 23.58 25.87 -22.86
C LEU A 225 23.56 27.38 -22.55
N VAL A 226 22.38 28.01 -22.54
CA VAL A 226 22.24 29.44 -22.22
C VAL A 226 22.61 29.72 -20.76
N ALA A 227 22.22 28.87 -19.82
CA ALA A 227 22.66 29.00 -18.42
C ALA A 227 24.18 28.86 -18.27
N GLY A 228 24.81 27.93 -19.00
CA GLY A 228 26.27 27.81 -19.05
C GLY A 228 26.95 29.05 -19.61
N LEU A 229 26.40 29.64 -20.68
CA LEU A 229 26.88 30.91 -21.24
C LEU A 229 26.77 32.06 -20.25
N ASN A 230 25.69 32.16 -19.47
CA ASN A 230 25.56 33.16 -18.41
C ASN A 230 26.69 33.06 -17.39
N TRP A 231 27.08 31.84 -16.97
CA TRP A 231 28.20 31.64 -16.06
C TRP A 231 29.55 32.01 -16.69
N VAL A 232 29.75 31.71 -17.97
CA VAL A 232 30.96 32.12 -18.71
C VAL A 232 31.05 33.65 -18.82
N PHE A 233 29.96 34.32 -19.19
CA PHE A 233 29.95 35.79 -19.26
C PHE A 233 30.14 36.44 -17.89
N LEU A 234 29.56 35.86 -16.84
CA LEU A 234 29.77 36.32 -15.47
C LEU A 234 31.25 36.18 -15.06
N ALA A 235 31.87 35.03 -15.31
CA ALA A 235 33.29 34.81 -15.02
C ALA A 235 34.19 35.76 -15.84
N SER A 236 33.89 35.95 -17.12
CA SER A 236 34.66 36.82 -18.01
C SER A 236 34.50 38.31 -17.68
N TYR A 237 33.36 38.73 -17.13
CA TYR A 237 33.20 40.07 -16.57
C TYR A 237 34.20 40.32 -15.43
N PHE A 238 34.33 39.36 -14.49
CA PHE A 238 35.26 39.49 -13.36
C PHE A 238 36.74 39.33 -13.74
N LEU A 239 37.06 38.44 -14.69
CA LEU A 239 38.45 38.13 -15.06
C LEU A 239 39.01 39.03 -16.16
N PHE A 240 38.20 39.36 -17.16
CA PHE A 240 38.62 40.04 -18.39
C PHE A 240 37.94 41.39 -18.61
N GLN A 241 37.12 41.86 -17.64
CA GLN A 241 36.40 43.15 -17.71
C GLN A 241 35.53 43.30 -18.97
N LEU A 242 34.99 42.18 -19.49
CA LEU A 242 34.08 42.23 -20.63
C LEU A 242 32.87 43.11 -20.33
N PRO A 243 32.30 43.81 -21.33
CA PRO A 243 31.12 44.64 -21.11
C PRO A 243 29.90 43.86 -20.58
N ILE A 244 29.22 44.44 -19.59
CA ILE A 244 28.08 43.79 -18.91
C ILE A 244 26.89 43.50 -19.84
N TYR A 245 26.76 44.18 -20.98
CA TYR A 245 25.65 43.99 -21.91
C TYR A 245 25.59 42.57 -22.49
N PHE A 246 26.72 41.85 -22.63
CA PHE A 246 26.71 40.44 -23.06
C PHE A 246 25.97 39.54 -22.06
N LEU A 247 26.18 39.76 -20.76
CA LEU A 247 25.47 39.06 -19.70
C LEU A 247 23.99 39.42 -19.69
N VAL A 248 23.65 40.72 -19.84
CA VAL A 248 22.26 41.18 -19.87
C VAL A 248 21.49 40.57 -21.04
N ILE A 249 22.07 40.52 -22.25
CA ILE A 249 21.45 39.91 -23.42
C ILE A 249 21.25 38.40 -23.21
N SER A 250 22.27 37.70 -22.69
CA SER A 250 22.19 36.24 -22.47
C SER A 250 21.15 35.89 -21.40
N LEU A 251 21.03 36.71 -20.35
CA LEU A 251 19.98 36.58 -19.33
C LEU A 251 18.58 36.87 -19.89
N ALA A 252 18.44 37.89 -20.73
CA ALA A 252 17.17 38.20 -21.39
C ALA A 252 16.70 37.05 -22.29
N VAL A 253 17.61 36.45 -23.07
CA VAL A 253 17.33 35.24 -23.87
C VAL A 253 16.90 34.08 -22.97
N TYR A 254 17.57 33.86 -21.84
CA TYR A 254 17.18 32.84 -20.87
C TYR A 254 15.75 33.05 -20.33
N LEU A 255 15.41 34.29 -19.96
CA LEU A 255 14.07 34.64 -19.47
C LEU A 255 13.00 34.45 -20.54
N VAL A 256 13.27 34.83 -21.80
CA VAL A 256 12.34 34.58 -22.91
C VAL A 256 12.10 33.08 -23.09
N ILE A 257 13.16 32.26 -23.08
CA ILE A 257 13.02 30.79 -23.12
C ILE A 257 12.21 30.30 -21.93
N TYR A 258 12.48 30.80 -20.72
CA TYR A 258 11.78 30.41 -19.50
C TYR A 258 10.28 30.71 -19.57
N PHE A 259 9.88 31.92 -19.94
CA PHE A 259 8.46 32.30 -20.03
C PHE A 259 7.74 31.64 -21.21
N TRP A 260 8.38 31.52 -22.38
CA TRP A 260 7.78 30.86 -23.54
C TRP A 260 7.50 29.37 -23.26
N ASN A 261 8.36 28.73 -22.46
CA ASN A 261 8.27 27.32 -22.13
C ASN A 261 7.53 27.05 -20.80
N HIS A 262 6.73 28.01 -20.31
CA HIS A 262 5.99 27.93 -19.04
C HIS A 262 5.16 26.64 -18.90
N LYS A 263 4.51 26.19 -19.98
CA LYS A 263 3.69 24.97 -20.02
C LYS A 263 4.38 23.70 -19.48
N TYR A 264 5.71 23.60 -19.62
CA TYR A 264 6.44 22.39 -19.25
C TYR A 264 6.70 22.28 -17.75
N TYR A 265 6.72 23.40 -17.04
CA TYR A 265 6.97 23.43 -15.60
C TYR A 265 5.74 23.89 -14.81
N SER A 266 4.76 24.54 -15.44
CA SER A 266 3.47 24.88 -14.83
C SER A 266 2.49 23.71 -14.80
N GLY A 267 2.79 22.62 -15.52
CA GLY A 267 1.94 21.43 -15.57
C GLY A 267 1.68 20.84 -14.18
N ASN A 268 0.42 20.92 -13.76
CA ASN A 268 -0.28 20.25 -12.65
C ASN A 268 0.65 19.64 -11.58
N PHE A 269 1.35 20.49 -10.84
CA PHE A 269 2.14 20.07 -9.67
C PHE A 269 1.24 19.36 -8.66
N GLU A 270 0.04 19.87 -8.43
CA GLU A 270 -0.99 19.27 -7.57
C GLU A 270 -1.35 17.84 -8.00
N GLU A 271 -1.49 17.56 -9.31
CA GLU A 271 -1.74 16.20 -9.79
C GLU A 271 -0.53 15.28 -9.58
N SER A 272 0.68 15.82 -9.71
CA SER A 272 1.91 15.06 -9.45
C SER A 272 2.10 14.78 -7.95
N GLU A 273 1.60 15.65 -7.09
CA GLU A 273 1.55 15.44 -5.64
C GLU A 273 0.55 14.34 -5.27
N PHE A 274 -0.67 14.40 -5.80
CA PHE A 274 -1.69 13.35 -5.62
C PHE A 274 -1.15 11.96 -6.03
N LEU A 275 -0.53 11.85 -7.21
CA LEU A 275 0.10 10.61 -7.68
C LEU A 275 1.05 10.03 -6.62
N ILE A 276 1.87 10.90 -6.03
CA ILE A 276 2.90 10.47 -5.10
C ILE A 276 2.31 10.06 -3.77
N GLU A 277 1.28 10.75 -3.30
CA GLU A 277 0.55 10.32 -2.12
C GLU A 277 -0.03 8.92 -2.31
N GLU A 278 -0.71 8.68 -3.44
CA GLU A 278 -1.23 7.36 -3.80
C GLU A 278 -0.12 6.31 -4.01
N MET A 279 1.04 6.67 -4.55
CA MET A 279 2.15 5.72 -4.71
C MET A 279 2.89 5.45 -3.39
N LYS A 280 2.99 6.45 -2.50
CA LYS A 280 3.58 6.30 -1.16
C LYS A 280 2.82 5.27 -0.34
N LYS A 281 1.52 5.14 -0.57
CA LYS A 281 0.68 4.10 0.02
C LYS A 281 1.27 2.71 -0.24
N TYR A 282 1.50 2.33 -1.50
CA TYR A 282 2.04 1.00 -1.82
C TYR A 282 3.51 0.80 -1.42
N ARG A 283 4.28 1.86 -1.18
CA ARG A 283 5.71 1.76 -0.81
C ARG A 283 5.94 0.90 0.43
N THR A 284 5.06 0.97 1.43
CA THR A 284 5.18 0.18 2.67
C THR A 284 4.99 -1.31 2.36
N VAL A 285 4.01 -1.64 1.52
CA VAL A 285 3.72 -3.00 1.06
C VAL A 285 4.90 -3.55 0.26
N PHE A 286 5.37 -2.81 -0.76
CA PHE A 286 6.52 -3.22 -1.56
C PHE A 286 7.77 -3.40 -0.71
N SER A 287 8.07 -2.47 0.21
CA SER A 287 9.24 -2.62 1.09
C SER A 287 9.14 -3.86 1.99
N TYR A 288 7.94 -4.30 2.36
CA TYR A 288 7.76 -5.52 3.12
C TYR A 288 8.04 -6.76 2.24
N LEU A 289 7.47 -6.79 1.03
CA LEU A 289 7.67 -7.89 0.08
C LEU A 289 9.12 -8.01 -0.39
N GLU A 290 9.81 -6.89 -0.58
CA GLU A 290 11.21 -6.88 -1.01
C GLU A 290 12.16 -7.49 0.03
N LYS A 291 11.87 -7.27 1.33
CA LYS A 291 12.76 -7.65 2.46
C LYS A 291 12.42 -9.00 3.07
N TYR A 292 11.27 -9.59 2.73
CA TYR A 292 10.84 -10.86 3.32
C TYR A 292 11.79 -12.02 2.94
N PRO A 293 12.18 -12.90 3.87
CA PRO A 293 13.06 -14.03 3.58
C PRO A 293 12.29 -15.20 2.96
N TYR A 294 12.35 -15.35 1.63
CA TYR A 294 11.62 -16.40 0.89
C TYR A 294 12.30 -17.77 0.82
N LYS A 295 13.40 -18.01 1.54
CA LYS A 295 14.33 -19.15 1.27
C LYS A 295 13.68 -20.54 1.14
N LYS A 296 12.62 -20.83 1.90
CA LYS A 296 11.93 -22.14 1.90
C LYS A 296 10.65 -22.15 1.02
N ASN A 297 10.29 -21.00 0.46
CA ASN A 297 8.96 -20.69 -0.06
C ASN A 297 9.06 -20.41 -1.56
N LYS A 298 9.18 -21.48 -2.36
CA LYS A 298 9.54 -21.39 -3.79
C LYS A 298 8.42 -20.73 -4.61
N SER A 299 7.17 -21.12 -4.39
CA SER A 299 6.04 -20.59 -5.17
C SER A 299 5.81 -19.11 -4.83
N LEU A 300 5.87 -18.74 -3.54
CA LEU A 300 5.77 -17.34 -3.14
C LEU A 300 6.96 -16.50 -3.65
N GLN A 301 8.16 -17.08 -3.70
CA GLN A 301 9.34 -16.42 -4.26
C GLN A 301 9.16 -16.10 -5.75
N GLU A 302 8.57 -17.02 -6.52
CA GLU A 302 8.31 -16.83 -7.94
C GLU A 302 7.30 -15.69 -8.17
N LEU A 303 6.17 -15.71 -7.44
CA LEU A 303 5.15 -14.66 -7.51
C LEU A 303 5.72 -13.26 -7.19
N THR A 304 6.61 -13.18 -6.20
CA THR A 304 7.19 -11.91 -5.71
C THR A 304 8.48 -11.51 -6.41
N LYS A 305 8.96 -12.27 -7.39
CA LYS A 305 10.22 -12.02 -8.11
C LYS A 305 10.27 -10.63 -8.74
N LEU A 306 9.13 -10.16 -9.27
CA LEU A 306 9.00 -8.85 -9.93
C LEU A 306 9.29 -7.67 -8.99
N PHE A 307 9.11 -7.83 -7.68
CA PHE A 307 9.40 -6.79 -6.70
C PHE A 307 10.89 -6.74 -6.31
N ARG A 308 11.65 -7.81 -6.58
CA ARG A 308 13.00 -8.03 -6.05
C ARG A 308 14.12 -7.81 -7.07
N VAL A 309 13.84 -7.08 -8.15
CA VAL A 309 14.83 -6.79 -9.19
C VAL A 309 15.91 -5.87 -8.62
N LYS A 310 17.17 -6.31 -8.66
CA LYS A 310 18.32 -5.50 -8.20
C LYS A 310 18.33 -4.16 -8.94
N LYS A 311 18.55 -3.07 -8.21
CA LYS A 311 18.61 -1.68 -8.73
C LYS A 311 17.32 -1.18 -9.44
N SER A 312 16.19 -1.89 -9.34
CA SER A 312 14.92 -1.45 -9.90
C SER A 312 13.70 -2.01 -9.15
N ASN A 313 13.86 -2.17 -7.83
CA ASN A 313 12.76 -2.56 -6.95
C ASN A 313 11.76 -1.40 -6.77
N PRO A 314 10.46 -1.70 -6.62
CA PRO A 314 9.41 -0.68 -6.56
C PRO A 314 9.66 0.39 -5.49
N SER A 315 10.10 -0.01 -4.29
CA SER A 315 10.30 0.93 -3.18
C SER A 315 11.37 1.98 -3.45
N MET A 316 12.38 1.65 -4.25
CA MET A 316 13.44 2.58 -4.64
C MET A 316 12.98 3.48 -5.78
N GLU A 317 12.26 2.96 -6.77
CA GLU A 317 11.71 3.79 -7.85
C GLU A 317 10.73 4.83 -7.27
N ILE A 318 9.86 4.43 -6.33
CA ILE A 318 8.92 5.35 -5.67
C ILE A 318 9.70 6.41 -4.87
N ARG A 319 10.82 6.03 -4.24
CA ARG A 319 11.69 6.99 -3.53
C ARG A 319 12.33 8.00 -4.47
N LYS A 320 12.79 7.57 -5.65
CA LYS A 320 13.36 8.47 -6.68
C LYS A 320 12.31 9.45 -7.17
N LEU A 321 11.09 8.98 -7.45
CA LEU A 321 9.98 9.85 -7.83
C LEU A 321 9.66 10.87 -6.74
N ASN A 322 9.59 10.44 -5.48
CA ASN A 322 9.36 11.33 -4.35
C ASN A 322 10.47 12.40 -4.20
N PHE A 323 11.73 12.03 -4.44
CA PHE A 323 12.83 12.99 -4.45
C PHE A 323 12.67 14.04 -5.56
N VAL A 324 12.32 13.61 -6.78
CA VAL A 324 12.09 14.52 -7.91
C VAL A 324 10.98 15.53 -7.60
N VAL A 325 9.87 15.11 -7.01
CA VAL A 325 8.78 16.06 -6.69
C VAL A 325 9.10 16.95 -5.50
N ILE A 326 9.81 16.47 -4.48
CA ILE A 326 10.32 17.35 -3.42
C ILE A 326 11.22 18.43 -4.04
N ALA A 327 12.11 18.06 -4.97
CA ALA A 327 12.98 19.00 -5.67
C ALA A 327 12.19 20.02 -6.50
N ILE A 328 11.11 19.62 -7.16
CA ILE A 328 10.20 20.57 -7.83
C ILE A 328 9.54 21.49 -6.79
N GLY A 329 9.09 20.96 -5.66
CA GLY A 329 8.44 21.73 -4.59
C GLY A 329 9.33 22.81 -3.96
N LEU A 330 10.67 22.65 -3.98
CA LEU A 330 11.60 23.67 -3.46
C LEU A 330 11.48 25.03 -4.17
N ARG A 331 11.00 25.04 -5.41
CA ARG A 331 10.79 26.29 -6.18
C ARG A 331 9.62 27.13 -5.68
N MET A 332 8.71 26.54 -4.90
CA MET A 332 7.54 27.26 -4.38
C MET A 332 7.93 28.45 -3.51
N ASN A 333 9.14 28.41 -2.93
CA ASN A 333 9.76 29.59 -2.36
C ASN A 333 10.39 30.43 -3.48
N LEU A 334 9.87 31.65 -3.69
CA LEU A 334 10.33 32.57 -4.75
C LEU A 334 11.84 32.83 -4.71
N VAL A 335 12.42 33.00 -3.51
CA VAL A 335 13.85 33.26 -3.33
C VAL A 335 14.65 32.01 -3.71
N THR A 336 14.27 30.85 -3.18
CA THR A 336 14.94 29.58 -3.49
C THR A 336 14.81 29.23 -4.98
N GLY A 337 13.63 29.38 -5.57
CA GLY A 337 13.38 29.13 -6.99
C GLY A 337 14.22 30.02 -7.90
N PHE A 338 14.36 31.30 -7.55
CA PHE A 338 15.23 32.23 -8.29
C PHE A 338 16.69 31.79 -8.28
N PHE A 339 17.27 31.53 -7.09
CA PHE A 339 18.67 31.11 -7.00
C PHE A 339 18.92 29.74 -7.65
N LEU A 340 17.99 28.79 -7.52
CA LEU A 340 18.10 27.48 -8.15
C LEU A 340 18.08 27.57 -9.68
N ASN A 341 17.14 28.35 -10.26
CA ASN A 341 17.04 28.54 -11.70
C ASN A 341 18.20 29.39 -12.27
N ALA A 342 18.74 30.31 -11.48
CA ALA A 342 19.94 31.07 -11.84
C ALA A 342 21.18 30.17 -11.90
N ALA A 343 21.31 29.20 -10.98
CA ALA A 343 22.44 28.28 -10.95
C ALA A 343 22.39 27.22 -12.07
N LEU A 344 21.21 26.67 -12.32
CA LEU A 344 20.97 25.58 -13.26
C LEU A 344 19.52 25.71 -13.78
N PRO A 345 19.14 25.27 -14.99
CA PRO A 345 17.74 25.20 -15.40
C PRO A 345 16.96 24.15 -14.59
N TRP A 346 16.73 24.43 -13.30
CA TRP A 346 16.20 23.54 -12.29
C TRP A 346 14.80 23.06 -12.66
N ASP A 347 13.93 23.97 -13.06
CA ASP A 347 12.56 23.66 -13.48
C ASP A 347 12.53 22.69 -14.66
N PHE A 348 13.29 22.97 -15.72
CA PHE A 348 13.34 22.10 -16.89
C PHE A 348 13.99 20.75 -16.59
N LEU A 349 15.01 20.72 -15.73
CA LEU A 349 15.72 19.50 -15.36
C LEU A 349 14.82 18.56 -14.56
N PHE A 350 14.12 19.07 -13.55
CA PHE A 350 13.24 18.24 -12.74
C PHE A 350 11.92 17.92 -13.44
N ALA A 351 11.41 18.79 -14.32
CA ALA A 351 10.32 18.44 -15.23
C ALA A 351 10.72 17.27 -16.15
N PHE A 352 11.93 17.29 -16.71
CA PHE A 352 12.45 16.22 -17.54
C PHE A 352 12.63 14.91 -16.75
N GLN A 353 13.19 14.98 -15.54
CA GLN A 353 13.33 13.82 -14.67
C GLN A 353 11.96 13.25 -14.27
N LEU A 354 10.98 14.11 -13.97
CA LEU A 354 9.62 13.71 -13.65
C LEU A 354 8.99 12.97 -14.83
N ASN A 355 9.11 13.48 -16.05
CA ASN A 355 8.60 12.81 -17.26
C ASN A 355 9.26 11.45 -17.48
N ARG A 356 10.57 11.33 -17.25
CA ARG A 356 11.28 10.05 -17.36
C ARG A 356 10.84 9.05 -16.29
N CYS A 357 10.61 9.50 -15.06
CA CYS A 357 10.05 8.68 -14.00
C CYS A 357 8.63 8.22 -14.38
N LYS A 358 7.73 9.15 -14.73
CA LYS A 358 6.36 8.92 -15.19
C LYS A 358 6.28 7.82 -16.26
N LEU A 359 7.14 7.88 -17.28
CA LEU A 359 7.24 6.85 -18.34
C LEU A 359 7.57 5.45 -17.80
N LYS A 360 8.61 5.34 -16.96
CA LYS A 360 8.99 4.06 -16.35
C LYS A 360 7.87 3.49 -15.47
N PHE A 361 7.16 4.36 -14.76
CA PHE A 361 6.04 3.97 -13.91
C PHE A 361 4.83 3.50 -14.73
N LYS A 362 4.50 4.20 -15.82
CA LYS A 362 3.43 3.80 -16.75
C LYS A 362 3.59 2.35 -17.22
N GLU A 363 4.83 1.91 -17.47
CA GLU A 363 5.11 0.54 -17.90
C GLU A 363 5.14 -0.48 -16.74
N LYS A 364 5.80 -0.15 -15.63
CA LYS A 364 6.09 -1.13 -14.56
C LYS A 364 5.01 -1.22 -13.49
N PHE A 365 4.39 -0.09 -13.15
CA PHE A 365 3.46 0.01 -12.02
C PHE A 365 2.20 -0.85 -12.20
N PRO A 366 1.57 -0.93 -13.38
CA PRO A 366 0.42 -1.81 -13.58
C PRO A 366 0.76 -3.29 -13.34
N ARG A 367 1.96 -3.73 -13.76
CA ARG A 367 2.42 -5.11 -13.52
C ARG A 367 2.69 -5.38 -12.04
N TRP A 368 3.12 -4.38 -11.29
CA TRP A 368 3.28 -4.50 -9.84
C TRP A 368 1.94 -4.60 -9.13
N LEU A 369 0.97 -3.77 -9.51
CA LEU A 369 -0.38 -3.81 -8.96
C LEU A 369 -1.09 -5.13 -9.28
N ASP A 370 -0.99 -5.64 -10.51
CA ASP A 370 -1.54 -6.94 -10.89
C ASP A 370 -1.12 -8.07 -9.93
N LYS A 371 0.17 -8.13 -9.60
CA LYS A 371 0.71 -9.11 -8.64
C LYS A 371 0.32 -8.83 -7.19
N ILE A 372 0.08 -7.57 -6.84
CA ILE A 372 -0.47 -7.21 -5.53
C ILE A 372 -1.92 -7.72 -5.40
N PHE A 373 -2.74 -7.56 -6.43
CA PHE A 373 -4.11 -8.06 -6.44
C PHE A 373 -4.16 -9.58 -6.37
N ASP A 374 -3.30 -10.28 -7.12
CA ASP A 374 -3.13 -11.73 -6.97
C ASP A 374 -2.78 -12.11 -5.52
N LEU A 375 -1.87 -11.36 -4.90
CA LEU A 375 -1.41 -11.64 -3.54
C LEU A 375 -2.50 -11.39 -2.49
N GLU A 376 -3.32 -10.35 -2.64
CA GLU A 376 -4.45 -10.08 -1.75
C GLU A 376 -5.51 -11.19 -1.83
N ALA A 377 -5.86 -11.63 -3.05
CA ALA A 377 -6.79 -12.73 -3.24
C ALA A 377 -6.22 -14.06 -2.68
N LEU A 378 -4.93 -14.34 -2.90
CA LEU A 378 -4.25 -15.52 -2.34
C LEU A 378 -4.20 -15.49 -0.80
N ILE A 379 -3.98 -14.32 -0.19
CA ILE A 379 -3.96 -14.17 1.26
C ILE A 379 -5.36 -14.36 1.84
N SER A 380 -6.39 -13.87 1.16
CA SER A 380 -7.79 -14.07 1.54
C SER A 380 -8.11 -15.57 1.62
N LEU A 381 -7.79 -16.33 0.56
CA LEU A 381 -7.96 -17.79 0.51
C LEU A 381 -7.07 -18.53 1.52
N ALA A 382 -5.80 -18.14 1.66
CA ALA A 382 -4.89 -18.75 2.63
C ALA A 382 -5.29 -18.46 4.08
N ASN A 383 -5.91 -17.30 4.33
CA ASN A 383 -6.48 -16.99 5.62
C ASN A 383 -7.71 -17.84 5.87
N PHE A 384 -8.60 -17.98 4.88
CA PHE A 384 -9.77 -18.85 4.98
C PHE A 384 -9.39 -20.32 5.29
N ALA A 385 -8.40 -20.88 4.60
CA ALA A 385 -7.85 -22.21 4.89
C ALA A 385 -7.22 -22.30 6.29
N TYR A 386 -6.59 -21.22 6.77
CA TYR A 386 -6.07 -21.16 8.14
C TYR A 386 -7.18 -21.01 9.20
N LEU A 387 -8.31 -20.39 8.90
CA LEU A 387 -9.41 -20.25 9.85
C LEU A 387 -10.26 -21.52 9.93
N ASN A 388 -10.25 -22.36 8.90
CA ASN A 388 -11.00 -23.62 8.82
C ASN A 388 -10.05 -24.83 8.67
N PRO A 389 -9.36 -25.26 9.75
CA PRO A 389 -8.42 -26.39 9.72
C PRO A 389 -9.00 -27.74 9.29
N GLU A 390 -10.32 -27.89 9.40
CA GLU A 390 -11.06 -29.09 9.05
C GLU A 390 -11.33 -29.17 7.53
N TYR A 391 -11.11 -28.09 6.78
CA TYR A 391 -11.34 -28.07 5.35
C TYR A 391 -10.15 -28.66 4.61
N ASN A 392 -10.44 -29.38 3.54
CA ASN A 392 -9.44 -30.05 2.71
C ASN A 392 -9.31 -29.36 1.36
N PHE A 393 -8.11 -29.40 0.79
CA PHE A 393 -7.92 -29.02 -0.60
C PHE A 393 -8.41 -30.18 -1.49
N PRO A 394 -9.24 -29.92 -2.50
CA PRO A 394 -9.72 -30.97 -3.38
C PRO A 394 -8.56 -31.58 -4.18
N GLU A 395 -8.60 -32.89 -4.35
CA GLU A 395 -7.73 -33.63 -5.26
C GLU A 395 -8.27 -33.51 -6.68
N LEU A 396 -7.41 -33.10 -7.62
CA LEU A 396 -7.81 -32.82 -8.99
C LEU A 396 -7.23 -33.92 -9.89
N ASN A 397 -8.11 -34.70 -10.50
CA ASN A 397 -7.73 -35.75 -11.43
C ASN A 397 -7.75 -35.22 -12.87
N GLU A 398 -6.61 -35.32 -13.55
CA GLU A 398 -6.44 -34.89 -14.94
C GLU A 398 -6.97 -35.95 -15.93
N ASN A 399 -7.10 -37.20 -15.46
CA ASN A 399 -7.47 -38.34 -16.28
C ASN A 399 -8.99 -38.57 -16.31
N ASN A 400 -9.53 -38.62 -17.54
CA ASN A 400 -10.92 -38.99 -17.82
C ASN A 400 -11.27 -40.45 -17.51
N SER A 401 -10.35 -41.24 -16.98
CA SER A 401 -10.57 -42.64 -16.57
C SER A 401 -11.20 -42.78 -15.18
N SER A 402 -11.41 -41.68 -14.44
CA SER A 402 -12.22 -41.71 -13.21
C SER A 402 -13.70 -41.95 -13.53
N GLU A 403 -14.32 -42.90 -12.82
CA GLU A 403 -15.77 -43.17 -12.86
C GLU A 403 -16.59 -41.96 -12.35
N TYR A 404 -16.00 -41.18 -11.43
CA TYR A 404 -16.63 -40.03 -10.80
C TYR A 404 -16.24 -38.72 -11.46
N ILE A 405 -17.23 -37.86 -11.72
CA ILE A 405 -17.06 -36.44 -12.08
C ILE A 405 -16.73 -35.62 -10.82
N PHE A 406 -17.43 -35.92 -9.72
CA PHE A 406 -17.23 -35.25 -8.43
C PHE A 406 -17.50 -36.26 -7.31
N LYS A 407 -16.61 -36.31 -6.31
CA LYS A 407 -16.80 -37.12 -5.10
C LYS A 407 -16.36 -36.29 -3.90
N ALA A 408 -17.22 -36.22 -2.90
CA ALA A 408 -16.94 -35.56 -1.64
C ALA A 408 -17.44 -36.42 -0.49
N GLU A 409 -16.61 -36.55 0.54
CA GLU A 409 -16.95 -37.18 1.80
C GLU A 409 -17.07 -36.09 2.86
N LYS A 410 -18.13 -36.12 3.67
CA LYS A 410 -18.48 -35.11 4.67
C LYS A 410 -18.53 -33.68 4.11
N LEU A 411 -19.11 -33.53 2.92
CA LEU A 411 -19.38 -32.24 2.32
C LEU A 411 -20.35 -31.44 3.20
N GLY A 412 -20.01 -30.19 3.50
CA GLY A 412 -20.84 -29.32 4.31
C GLY A 412 -20.79 -27.87 3.83
N HIS A 413 -21.92 -27.17 3.94
CA HIS A 413 -22.05 -25.81 3.41
C HIS A 413 -21.14 -24.81 4.17
N PRO A 414 -20.31 -23.99 3.49
CA PRO A 414 -19.37 -23.10 4.15
C PRO A 414 -20.03 -22.00 4.99
N LEU A 415 -21.24 -21.57 4.62
CA LEU A 415 -22.00 -20.49 5.29
C LEU A 415 -22.87 -20.96 6.46
N ILE A 416 -22.86 -22.26 6.78
CA ILE A 416 -23.55 -22.79 7.98
C ILE A 416 -22.57 -22.81 9.16
N PRO A 417 -22.97 -22.35 10.37
CA PRO A 417 -22.15 -22.42 11.57
C PRO A 417 -21.62 -23.81 11.83
N PHE A 418 -20.34 -23.92 12.21
CA PHE A 418 -19.65 -25.20 12.34
C PHE A 418 -20.36 -26.18 13.29
N GLU A 419 -20.97 -25.68 14.36
CA GLU A 419 -21.67 -26.52 15.36
C GLU A 419 -23.05 -26.99 14.89
N GLN A 420 -23.65 -26.31 13.90
CA GLN A 420 -24.96 -26.64 13.32
C GLN A 420 -24.83 -27.39 11.99
N LYS A 421 -23.61 -27.49 11.45
CA LYS A 421 -23.33 -28.02 10.12
C LYS A 421 -23.44 -29.54 10.11
N ILE A 422 -24.44 -30.04 9.39
CA ILE A 422 -24.55 -31.46 9.06
C ILE A 422 -23.78 -31.69 7.75
N CYS A 423 -22.83 -32.61 7.79
CA CYS A 423 -22.00 -32.98 6.64
C CYS A 423 -22.53 -34.27 6.02
N ASN A 424 -22.67 -34.29 4.69
CA ASN A 424 -23.16 -35.44 3.93
C ASN A 424 -22.11 -35.90 2.91
N ASP A 425 -22.15 -37.18 2.57
CA ASP A 425 -21.35 -37.72 1.46
C ASP A 425 -22.10 -37.50 0.15
N PHE A 426 -21.37 -37.16 -0.92
CA PHE A 426 -21.97 -36.92 -2.23
C PHE A 426 -21.04 -37.39 -3.34
N SER A 427 -21.61 -38.07 -4.34
CA SER A 427 -20.86 -38.54 -5.50
C SER A 427 -21.69 -38.44 -6.78
N ALA A 428 -21.10 -37.83 -7.82
CA ALA A 428 -21.65 -37.75 -9.17
C ALA A 428 -20.81 -38.61 -10.12
N LYS A 429 -21.42 -39.63 -10.73
CA LYS A 429 -20.79 -40.49 -11.74
C LYS A 429 -21.07 -39.98 -13.15
N LYS A 430 -20.25 -40.37 -14.14
CA LYS A 430 -20.39 -39.92 -15.53
C LYS A 430 -21.71 -40.31 -16.22
N THR A 431 -22.38 -41.35 -15.73
CA THR A 431 -23.55 -41.98 -16.37
C THR A 431 -24.84 -41.83 -15.58
N SER A 432 -24.83 -41.13 -14.44
CA SER A 432 -25.99 -41.02 -13.55
C SER A 432 -26.60 -39.63 -13.60
N GLU A 433 -27.88 -39.54 -13.96
CA GLU A 433 -28.73 -38.40 -13.61
C GLU A 433 -28.97 -38.42 -12.09
N ILE A 434 -28.85 -37.26 -11.45
CA ILE A 434 -29.00 -37.12 -10.00
C ILE A 434 -30.39 -36.56 -9.72
N TYR A 435 -31.24 -37.38 -9.13
CA TYR A 435 -32.56 -36.99 -8.66
C TYR A 435 -32.52 -36.83 -7.14
N LEU A 436 -32.79 -35.61 -6.66
CA LEU A 436 -33.01 -35.33 -5.24
C LEU A 436 -34.52 -35.36 -4.99
N PHE A 437 -35.01 -36.42 -4.37
CA PHE A 437 -36.38 -36.47 -3.86
C PHE A 437 -36.39 -35.86 -2.46
N GLY A 438 -37.14 -34.78 -2.30
CA GLY A 438 -37.33 -34.07 -1.03
C GLY A 438 -38.50 -34.62 -0.23
#